data_AF-A0A537SQC9-F1
#
_entry.id   AF-A0A537SQC9-F1
#
_cell.length_a   1.000
_cell.length_b   1.000
_cell.length_c   1.000
_cell.angle_alpha   90.00
_cell.angle_beta   90.00
_cell.angle_gamma   90.00
#
_symmetry.space_group_name_H-M   'P 1'
#
loop_
_entity.id
_entity.type
_entity.pdbx_description
1 polymer ?
#
loop_
_entity_poly.entity_id
_entity_poly.type
_entity_poly.pdbx_seq_one_letter_code
_entity_poly.pdbx_strand_id
1 'polypeptide(L)' 'MQIEPQAPAFAKRYARGEAQVVWTTLVSDLETPVSAFLKIATARPPCFLLESVEGGAVRGRYSIIGL' A
#
# COMPACT_ATOMS: atom_id res chain seq x y z
N MET A 1 -11.96 -2.08 -9.25
CA MET A 1 -10.76 -2.53 -8.52
C MET A 1 -10.24 -3.76 -9.23
N GLN A 2 -9.09 -3.64 -9.90
CA GLN A 2 -8.46 -4.76 -10.62
C GLN A 2 -7.31 -5.27 -9.76
N ILE A 3 -7.40 -6.54 -9.33
CA ILE A 3 -6.41 -7.17 -8.45
C ILE A 3 -5.33 -7.79 -9.31
N GLU A 4 -4.08 -7.45 -9.03
CA GLU A 4 -2.91 -7.95 -9.73
C GLU A 4 -1.95 -8.65 -8.76
N PRO A 5 -1.21 -9.67 -9.21
CA PRO A 5 -1.41 -10.38 -10.48
C PRO A 5 -2.74 -11.16 -10.50
N GLN A 6 -3.34 -11.35 -11.68
CA GLN A 6 -4.50 -12.21 -11.85
C GLN A 6 -4.26 -13.61 -11.26
N ALA A 7 -5.28 -14.22 -10.64
CA ALA A 7 -5.14 -15.46 -9.86
C ALA A 7 -4.39 -16.61 -10.58
N PRO A 8 -4.62 -16.89 -11.88
CA PRO A 8 -3.85 -17.93 -12.58
C PRO A 8 -2.35 -17.62 -12.69
N ALA A 9 -1.97 -16.35 -12.83
CA ALA A 9 -0.57 -15.94 -12.90
C ALA A 9 0.11 -16.03 -11.52
N PHE A 10 -0.59 -15.62 -10.45
CA PHE A 10 -0.11 -15.78 -9.08
C PHE A 10 0.16 -17.24 -8.74
N ALA A 11 -0.82 -18.12 -9.01
CA ALA A 11 -0.77 -19.55 -8.67
C ALA A 11 0.42 -20.27 -9.29
N LYS A 12 0.76 -19.97 -10.56
CA LYS A 12 1.91 -20.55 -11.26
C LYS A 12 3.23 -20.24 -10.55
N ARG A 13 3.42 -18.99 -10.13
CA ARG A 13 4.64 -18.55 -9.44
C ARG A 13 4.67 -19.04 -8.00
N TYR A 14 3.51 -19.09 -7.33
CA TYR A 14 3.37 -19.60 -5.96
C TYR A 14 3.75 -21.09 -5.88
N ALA A 15 3.30 -21.91 -6.84
CA ALA A 15 3.65 -23.33 -6.91
C ALA A 15 5.16 -23.59 -7.05
N ARG A 16 5.93 -22.57 -7.46
CA ARG A 16 7.40 -22.62 -7.57
C ARG A 16 8.13 -22.06 -6.34
N GLY A 17 7.39 -21.70 -5.29
CA GLY A 17 7.94 -21.12 -4.07
C GLY A 17 8.41 -19.66 -4.22
N GLU A 18 8.01 -18.96 -5.29
CA GLU A 18 8.41 -17.57 -5.51
C GLU A 18 7.61 -16.59 -4.65
N ALA A 19 8.31 -15.71 -3.93
CA ALA A 19 7.70 -14.61 -3.19
C ALA A 19 7.03 -13.58 -4.13
N GLN A 20 5.84 -13.12 -3.76
CA GLN A 20 5.00 -12.25 -4.58
C GLN A 20 4.09 -11.36 -3.72
N VAL A 21 3.60 -10.27 -4.31
CA VAL A 21 2.64 -9.35 -3.67
C VAL A 21 1.37 -9.31 -4.51
N VAL A 22 0.22 -9.40 -3.84
CA VAL A 22 -1.10 -9.10 -4.43
C VAL A 22 -1.42 -7.65 -4.14
N TRP A 23 -1.77 -6.88 -5.17
CA TRP A 23 -1.98 -5.44 -5.08
C TRP A 23 -3.11 -4.98 -5.99
N THR A 24 -3.57 -3.76 -5.74
CA THR A 24 -4.50 -3.04 -6.62
C THR A 24 -4.23 -1.54 -6.47
N THR A 25 -4.73 -0.76 -7.42
CA THR A 25 -4.76 0.71 -7.32
C THR A 25 -6.18 1.17 -7.10
N LEU A 26 -6.36 2.06 -6.12
CA LEU A 26 -7.62 2.73 -5.83
C LEU A 26 -7.44 4.24 -6.03
N VAL A 27 -8.48 4.91 -6.52
CA VAL A 27 -8.54 6.37 -6.58
C VAL A 27 -8.84 6.89 -5.18
N SER A 28 -8.06 7.87 -4.72
CA SER A 28 -8.07 8.33 -3.33
C SER A 28 -7.84 9.84 -3.22
N ASP A 29 -8.37 10.60 -4.16
CA ASP A 29 -8.07 12.03 -4.35
C ASP A 29 -8.51 12.91 -3.17
N LEU A 30 -9.43 12.41 -2.34
CA LEU A 30 -9.91 13.08 -1.12
C LEU A 30 -9.12 12.72 0.13
N GLU A 31 -8.13 11.83 0.02
CA GLU A 31 -7.31 11.43 1.15
C GLU A 31 -5.94 12.09 1.12
N THR A 32 -5.45 12.41 2.31
CA THR A 32 -4.03 12.63 2.58
C THR A 32 -3.45 11.34 3.17
N PRO A 33 -2.12 11.14 3.17
CA PRO A 33 -1.53 9.98 3.83
C PRO A 33 -1.98 9.82 5.30
N VAL A 34 -2.10 10.93 6.03
CA VAL A 34 -2.58 10.94 7.42
C VAL A 34 -4.05 10.54 7.52
N SER A 35 -4.94 11.08 6.67
CA SER A 35 -6.37 10.73 6.73
C SER A 35 -6.61 9.28 6.32
N ALA A 36 -5.85 8.78 5.34
CA ALA A 36 -5.86 7.36 4.97
C ALA A 36 -5.41 6.50 6.16
N PHE A 37 -4.25 6.79 6.76
CA PHE A 37 -3.74 6.07 7.93
C PHE A 37 -4.78 5.98 9.05
N LEU A 38 -5.38 7.10 9.46
CA LEU A 38 -6.39 7.12 10.51
C LEU A 38 -7.64 6.29 10.18
N LYS A 39 -8.00 6.14 8.89
CA LYS A 39 -9.13 5.30 8.47
C LYS A 39 -8.82 3.80 8.54
N ILE A 40 -7.63 3.38 8.12
CA ILE A 40 -7.30 1.95 7.94
C ILE A 40 -6.50 1.33 9.10
N ALA A 41 -5.76 2.14 9.85
CA ALA A 41 -4.88 1.70 10.94
C ALA A 41 -5.62 1.31 12.23
N THR A 42 -6.95 1.46 12.26
CA THR A 42 -7.79 1.17 13.43
C THR A 42 -8.02 -0.32 13.68
N ALA A 43 -7.76 -1.17 12.67
CA ALA A 43 -8.16 -2.57 12.73
C ALA A 43 -7.28 -3.44 13.64
N ARG A 44 -5.96 -3.17 13.76
CA ARG A 44 -5.06 -3.91 14.65
C ARG A 44 -3.68 -3.23 14.78
N PRO A 45 -3.23 -2.88 15.99
CA PRO A 45 -1.84 -2.50 16.24
C PRO A 45 -0.90 -3.72 16.15
N PRO A 46 0.40 -3.52 15.82
CA PRO A 46 1.05 -2.23 15.56
C PRO A 46 0.89 -1.77 14.11
N CYS A 47 0.58 -0.49 13.94
CA CYS A 47 0.48 0.17 12.64
C CYS A 47 1.43 1.37 12.60
N PHE A 48 1.89 1.73 11.39
CA PHE A 48 2.80 2.86 11.21
C PHE A 48 2.51 3.63 9.92
N LEU A 49 2.91 4.90 9.90
CA LEU A 49 2.91 5.77 8.73
C LEU A 49 4.33 6.29 8.53
N LEU A 50 4.90 6.03 7.35
CA LEU A 50 6.18 6.60 6.91
C LEU A 50 5.91 7.62 5.80
N GLU A 51 6.39 8.84 6.00
CA GLU A 51 6.32 9.92 5.01
C GLU A 51 7.74 10.35 4.62
N SER A 52 7.95 10.62 3.32
CA SER A 52 9.22 11.13 2.81
C SER A 52 9.14 12.66 2.65
N VAL A 53 10.18 13.36 3.12
CA VAL A 53 10.35 14.81 2.95
C VAL A 53 11.79 15.04 2.50
N GLU A 54 11.99 15.50 1.26
CA GLU A 54 13.32 15.76 0.71
C GLU A 54 13.48 17.25 0.39
N GLY A 55 14.57 17.87 0.87
CA GLY A 55 15.02 19.20 0.43
C GLY A 55 14.06 20.38 0.65
N GLY A 56 13.11 20.30 1.57
CA GLY A 56 12.09 21.34 1.78
C GLY A 56 10.91 21.27 0.80
N ALA A 57 10.82 20.21 -0.01
CA ALA A 57 9.61 19.91 -0.76
C ALA A 57 8.49 19.52 0.23
N VAL A 58 7.34 20.19 0.12
CA VAL A 58 6.22 20.08 1.08
C VAL A 58 5.60 18.67 1.11
N ARG A 59 5.83 17.83 0.09
CA ARG A 59 5.35 16.44 0.01
C ARG A 59 6.31 15.55 -0.78
N GLY A 60 6.75 14.44 -0.20
CA GLY A 60 7.38 13.35 -0.96
C GLY A 60 6.40 12.69 -1.92
N ARG A 61 6.92 11.98 -2.93
CA ARG A 61 6.09 11.32 -3.96
C ARG A 61 5.23 10.16 -3.44
N TYR A 62 5.65 9.56 -2.32
CA TYR A 62 5.00 8.38 -1.74
C TYR A 62 5.02 8.44 -0.21
N SER A 63 3.95 7.91 0.38
CA SER A 63 3.85 7.57 1.80
C SER A 63 3.50 6.09 1.93
N ILE A 64 3.93 5.45 3.02
CA ILE A 64 3.74 4.01 3.25
C ILE A 64 2.98 3.83 4.56
N ILE A 65 1.90 3.05 4.52
CA ILE A 65 1.13 2.65 5.70
C ILE A 65 1.35 1.16 5.94
N GLY A 66 1.82 0.82 7.14
CA GLY A 66 1.85 -0.55 7.65
C GLY A 66 0.67 -0.78 8.60
N LEU A 67 -0.02 -1.91 8.41
CA LEU A 67 -1.17 -2.37 9.18
C LEU A 67 -0.87 -3.67 9.92
#